data_AF-A0A1E3PBI3-F1
#
_entry.id   AF-A0A1E3PBI3-F1
#
_cell.length_a   1.000
_cell.length_b   1.000
_cell.length_c   1.000
_cell.angle_alpha   90.00
_cell.angle_beta   90.00
_cell.angle_gamma   90.00
#
_symmetry.space_group_name_H-M   'P 1'
#
loop_
_entity.id
_entity.type
_entity.pdbx_description
1 polymer ?
#
loop_
_entity_poly.entity_id
_entity_poly.type
_entity_poly.pdbx_seq_one_letter_code
_entity_poly.pdbx_strand_id
1 'polypeptide(L)'
;TFDSSDTVYVEPETLYALQILKENDSGLNKKDSHHLQSLFGMLNQTHSALGYKRLRSWFYAPLANISLINKRLNTVEVLISEDNTQYLENLMCFQKQLPNINQTISSIEMGRPSVKSWSQMASFLKYAIEIYDVVGLMKDIEFVEVLQNILTEVDVEQLRNLCTAVDSAIDFDQSKQWKRVYVRDGLVNHLDCCRKNYDRLETTLEEAASEISIRYPHVPSTFLNVVYLPQVGYLISIDITNRDEVPEEWEEVFATVTNMYYKDEYTHGMDDELGDVYQLIIDLEIEVLYELQSGIFDSMDMLLTAGELFAELDCFMSLASISMLQGYVKPEIVDESVIEIKNGRNPIFENLVPSYIANNTDIEKHQLCIVTGANGSGKSLYLLQVGIIVYLAHLGCFVPAQFAKIGLTDKILSRIFSMESLEKCESSFGLDLQKMSKCLQLGTEKSLLLIDEFGKGTDVIGGPALLGAIIENLSNSETPPRTIITTHFHELFKNNIIELSSKVKHNHMSVIFQQQDGEDKLTYLYELKDGLALNSFGIDCAKACGIPNNIITRANEILRESHESLISSVDSSKYRDIEQAKYIAREFLTWDLETEESQTEQELKEHLNNTLHVINTL
;
A
#
# COMPACT_ATOMS: atom_id res chain seq x y z
N THR A 1 -8.38 13.81 13.96
CA THR A 1 -8.09 14.96 13.07
C THR A 1 -6.59 14.97 12.82
N PHE A 2 -6.15 14.66 11.59
CA PHE A 2 -4.72 14.68 11.26
C PHE A 2 -4.31 16.14 11.06
N ASP A 3 -3.49 16.67 11.96
CA ASP A 3 -2.84 17.95 11.73
C ASP A 3 -1.71 17.74 10.72
N SER A 4 -1.67 18.54 9.66
CA SER A 4 -0.65 18.39 8.61
C SER A 4 0.77 18.59 9.13
N SER A 5 0.92 19.23 10.30
CA SER A 5 2.21 19.41 10.98
C SER A 5 2.78 18.11 11.57
N ASP A 6 1.94 17.12 11.85
CA ASP A 6 2.36 15.85 12.47
C ASP A 6 2.76 14.79 11.44
N THR A 7 2.83 15.14 10.15
CA THR A 7 3.14 14.20 9.07
C THR A 7 4.31 14.66 8.22
N VAL A 8 5.16 13.72 7.79
CA VAL A 8 6.24 13.99 6.84
C VAL A 8 5.64 14.23 5.47
N TYR A 9 6.01 15.34 4.83
CA TYR A 9 5.66 15.58 3.44
C TYR A 9 6.51 14.71 2.53
N VAL A 10 5.89 13.75 1.85
CA VAL A 10 6.53 12.94 0.82
C VAL A 10 5.81 13.20 -0.49
N GLU A 11 6.55 13.65 -1.51
CA GLU A 11 5.98 13.89 -2.82
C GLU A 11 5.48 12.55 -3.43
N PRO A 12 4.33 12.50 -4.11
CA PRO A 12 3.84 11.26 -4.72
C PRO A 12 4.88 10.60 -5.65
N GLU A 13 5.59 11.37 -6.47
CA GLU A 13 6.68 10.84 -7.30
C GLU A 13 7.80 10.22 -6.46
N THR A 14 8.09 10.76 -5.27
CA THR A 14 9.08 10.20 -4.33
C THR A 14 8.61 8.86 -3.77
N LEU A 15 7.32 8.68 -3.47
CA LEU A 15 6.77 7.39 -3.02
C LEU A 15 7.00 6.29 -4.07
N TYR A 16 6.81 6.60 -5.35
CA TYR A 16 7.04 5.64 -6.43
C TYR A 16 8.53 5.44 -6.71
N ALA A 17 9.33 6.52 -6.70
CA ALA A 17 10.78 6.44 -6.91
C ALA A 17 11.49 5.61 -5.83
N LEU A 18 11.05 5.73 -4.58
CA LEU A 18 11.52 4.89 -3.46
C LEU A 18 10.88 3.49 -3.44
N GLN A 19 10.03 3.16 -4.41
CA GLN A 19 9.28 1.90 -4.49
C GLN A 19 8.45 1.62 -3.23
N ILE A 20 7.98 2.68 -2.55
CA ILE A 20 7.18 2.57 -1.33
C ILE A 20 5.81 1.98 -1.66
N LEU A 21 5.16 2.53 -2.70
CA LEU A 21 3.89 2.07 -3.25
C LEU A 21 4.07 1.65 -4.72
N LYS A 22 3.18 0.78 -5.23
CA LYS A 22 3.17 0.42 -6.66
C LYS A 22 2.49 1.51 -7.49
N GLU A 23 3.05 1.78 -8.67
CA GLU A 23 2.55 2.78 -9.64
C GLU A 23 1.12 2.48 -10.16
N ASN A 24 0.60 1.24 -10.02
CA ASN A 24 -0.73 0.84 -10.50
C ASN A 24 -1.61 0.17 -9.43
N ASP A 25 -1.78 0.80 -8.26
CA ASP A 25 -2.65 0.28 -7.20
C ASP A 25 -4.14 0.70 -7.36
N SER A 26 -4.51 1.19 -8.55
CA SER A 26 -5.88 1.47 -9.00
C SER A 26 -6.64 0.19 -9.41
N GLY A 27 -6.68 -0.82 -8.52
CA GLY A 27 -7.71 -1.87 -8.50
C GLY A 27 -7.89 -2.81 -9.70
N LEU A 28 -7.21 -2.63 -10.82
CA LEU A 28 -7.47 -3.37 -12.07
C LEU A 28 -6.16 -3.78 -12.73
N ASN A 29 -5.64 -4.95 -12.33
CA ASN A 29 -5.03 -5.97 -13.20
C ASN A 29 -4.23 -6.97 -12.35
N LYS A 30 -4.94 -7.97 -11.82
CA LYS A 30 -4.35 -9.21 -11.31
C LYS A 30 -4.09 -10.13 -12.50
N LYS A 31 -2.95 -9.99 -13.16
CA LYS A 31 -2.23 -11.07 -13.86
C LYS A 31 -1.04 -10.47 -14.58
N ASP A 32 0.08 -11.15 -14.43
CA ASP A 32 1.39 -10.88 -14.99
C ASP A 32 2.15 -9.75 -14.32
N SER A 33 3.13 -10.13 -13.50
CA SER A 33 4.54 -9.92 -13.89
C SER A 33 5.49 -10.16 -12.69
N HIS A 34 6.67 -10.70 -12.97
CA HIS A 34 7.80 -10.89 -12.04
C HIS A 34 8.43 -9.56 -11.57
N HIS A 35 7.62 -8.51 -11.35
CA HIS A 35 8.10 -7.15 -11.08
C HIS A 35 8.22 -6.88 -9.58
N LEU A 36 9.40 -6.39 -9.20
CA LEU A 36 9.84 -5.86 -7.91
C LEU A 36 8.69 -5.57 -6.92
N GLN A 37 8.72 -6.25 -5.77
CA GLN A 37 7.78 -6.01 -4.68
C GLN A 37 8.00 -4.59 -4.12
N SER A 38 6.95 -3.77 -4.07
CA SER A 38 6.95 -2.49 -3.35
C SER A 38 7.17 -2.71 -1.85
N LEU A 39 7.71 -1.72 -1.15
CA LEU A 39 7.88 -1.73 0.30
C LEU A 39 6.56 -2.05 1.04
N PHE A 40 5.44 -1.43 0.64
CA PHE A 40 4.12 -1.73 1.22
C PHE A 40 3.72 -3.19 1.01
N GLY A 41 3.91 -3.71 -0.20
CA GLY A 41 3.63 -5.12 -0.52
C GLY A 41 4.48 -6.11 0.27
N MET A 42 5.70 -5.72 0.67
CA MET A 42 6.55 -6.50 1.56
C MET A 42 6.08 -6.38 3.02
N LEU A 43 5.80 -5.15 3.47
CA LEU A 43 5.47 -4.83 4.86
C LEU A 43 4.05 -5.21 5.29
N ASN A 44 3.14 -5.36 4.33
CA ASN A 44 1.75 -5.67 4.60
C ASN A 44 1.52 -7.19 4.70
N GLN A 45 1.51 -7.68 5.95
CA GLN A 45 1.05 -9.00 6.38
C GLN A 45 -0.28 -8.94 7.14
N THR A 46 -1.00 -7.81 7.08
CA THR A 46 -2.29 -7.65 7.76
C THR A 46 -3.30 -8.69 7.27
N HIS A 47 -4.13 -9.18 8.19
CA HIS A 47 -5.14 -10.19 7.91
C HIS A 47 -6.55 -9.62 7.74
N SER A 48 -6.82 -8.47 8.36
CA SER A 48 -8.11 -7.80 8.30
C SER A 48 -8.17 -6.73 7.19
N ALA A 49 -9.33 -6.57 6.57
CA ALA A 49 -9.54 -5.53 5.56
C ALA A 49 -9.45 -4.10 6.15
N LEU A 50 -9.79 -3.95 7.44
CA LEU A 50 -9.64 -2.70 8.18
C LEU A 50 -8.15 -2.42 8.47
N GLY A 51 -7.39 -3.43 8.90
CA GLY A 51 -5.94 -3.34 9.09
C GLY A 51 -5.20 -2.99 7.80
N TYR A 52 -5.56 -3.61 6.68
CA TYR A 52 -5.01 -3.24 5.36
C TYR A 52 -5.20 -1.76 5.05
N LYS A 53 -6.43 -1.24 5.22
CA LYS A 53 -6.75 0.18 4.96
C LYS A 53 -6.00 1.10 5.92
N ARG A 54 -5.91 0.73 7.20
CA ARG A 54 -5.24 1.51 8.23
C ARG A 54 -3.72 1.55 8.00
N LEU A 55 -3.08 0.40 7.74
CA LEU A 55 -1.66 0.35 7.39
C LEU A 55 -1.38 1.17 6.13
N ARG A 56 -2.21 1.05 5.10
CA ARG A 56 -2.08 1.86 3.89
C ARG A 56 -2.18 3.36 4.17
N SER A 57 -3.06 3.78 5.09
CA SER A 57 -3.13 5.18 5.52
C SER A 57 -1.84 5.64 6.21
N TRP A 58 -1.18 4.78 6.98
CA TRP A 58 0.11 5.09 7.61
C TRP A 58 1.22 5.30 6.59
N PHE A 59 1.18 4.57 5.47
CA PHE A 59 2.14 4.77 4.38
C PHE A 59 1.92 6.10 3.63
N TYR A 60 0.68 6.55 3.47
CA TYR A 60 0.44 7.87 2.86
C TYR A 60 0.80 9.03 3.81
N ALA A 61 0.82 8.79 5.12
CA ALA A 61 1.08 9.80 6.14
C ALA A 61 2.09 9.30 7.21
N PRO A 62 3.39 9.23 6.88
CA PRO A 62 4.44 8.98 7.87
C PRO A 62 4.44 10.09 8.92
N LEU A 63 4.83 9.77 10.16
CA LEU A 63 4.71 10.69 11.29
C LEU A 63 5.91 11.64 11.36
N ALA A 64 5.68 12.90 11.70
CA ALA A 64 6.70 13.92 11.99
C ALA A 64 6.72 14.30 13.48
N ASN A 65 6.24 13.43 14.36
CA ASN A 65 6.19 13.67 15.81
C ASN A 65 6.91 12.55 16.57
N ILE A 66 7.99 12.90 17.28
CA ILE A 66 8.84 11.95 18.03
C ILE A 66 8.02 11.11 19.01
N SER A 67 7.05 11.71 19.70
CA SER A 67 6.24 10.99 20.69
C SER A 67 5.34 9.95 20.04
N LEU A 68 4.71 10.25 18.90
CA LEU A 68 3.88 9.30 18.15
C LEU A 68 4.72 8.19 17.50
N ILE A 69 5.89 8.53 16.96
CA ILE A 69 6.81 7.53 16.39
C ILE A 69 7.28 6.57 17.48
N ASN A 70 7.73 7.08 18.63
CA ASN A 70 8.17 6.26 19.74
C ASN A 70 7.05 5.40 20.33
N LYS A 71 5.81 5.90 20.36
CA LYS A 71 4.64 5.06 20.71
C LYS A 71 4.55 3.84 19.80
N ARG A 72 4.63 4.02 18.47
CA ARG A 72 4.60 2.91 17.51
C ARG A 72 5.79 1.96 17.67
N LEU A 73 7.00 2.49 17.81
CA LEU A 73 8.21 1.69 17.99
C LEU A 73 8.19 0.88 19.29
N ASN A 74 7.67 1.45 20.38
CA ASN A 74 7.52 0.74 21.66
C ASN A 74 6.48 -0.38 21.54
N THR A 75 5.37 -0.16 20.82
CA THR A 75 4.39 -1.23 20.54
C THR A 75 5.04 -2.39 19.80
N VAL A 76 5.81 -2.10 18.74
CA VAL A 76 6.53 -3.13 17.97
C VAL A 76 7.56 -3.86 18.84
N GLU A 77 8.29 -3.15 19.70
CA GLU A 77 9.26 -3.74 20.62
C GLU A 77 8.63 -4.70 21.62
N VAL A 78 7.51 -4.32 22.24
CA VAL A 78 6.80 -5.16 23.20
C VAL A 78 6.26 -6.43 22.53
N LEU A 79 5.75 -6.33 21.29
CA LEU A 79 5.26 -7.47 20.53
C LEU A 79 6.38 -8.46 20.12
N ILE A 80 7.58 -7.96 19.80
CA ILE A 80 8.73 -8.80 19.38
C ILE A 80 9.47 -9.41 20.58
N SER A 81 9.28 -8.90 21.80
CA SER A 81 9.96 -9.42 22.99
C SER A 81 9.83 -10.95 23.14
N GLU A 82 10.89 -11.60 23.65
CA GLU A 82 10.94 -13.07 23.77
C GLU A 82 9.78 -13.63 24.60
N ASP A 83 9.34 -12.87 25.61
CA ASP A 83 8.21 -13.22 26.46
C ASP A 83 6.85 -13.17 25.73
N ASN A 84 6.73 -12.35 24.68
CA ASN A 84 5.48 -12.13 23.96
C ASN A 84 5.41 -12.79 22.58
N THR A 85 6.51 -13.36 22.08
CA THR A 85 6.57 -13.94 20.73
C THR A 85 5.52 -15.03 20.49
N GLN A 86 5.28 -15.91 21.47
CA GLN A 86 4.25 -16.95 21.36
C GLN A 86 2.83 -16.36 21.33
N TYR A 87 2.58 -15.29 22.10
CA TYR A 87 1.29 -14.60 22.10
C TYR A 87 1.05 -13.89 20.76
N LEU A 88 2.09 -13.27 20.17
CA LEU A 88 2.03 -12.68 18.84
C LEU A 88 1.60 -13.70 17.77
N GLU A 89 2.19 -14.90 17.76
CA GLU A 89 1.81 -15.97 16.82
C GLU A 89 0.34 -16.40 16.99
N ASN A 90 -0.14 -16.51 18.23
CA ASN A 90 -1.54 -16.82 18.53
C ASN A 90 -2.49 -15.71 18.03
N LEU A 91 -2.17 -14.44 18.30
CA LEU A 91 -2.95 -13.31 17.84
C LEU A 91 -3.04 -13.27 16.32
N MET A 92 -1.93 -13.49 15.59
CA MET A 92 -1.95 -13.57 14.13
C MET A 92 -2.86 -14.70 13.62
N CYS A 93 -2.89 -15.85 14.31
CA CYS A 93 -3.81 -16.94 13.98
C CYS A 93 -5.29 -16.57 14.19
N PHE A 94 -5.63 -15.89 15.29
CA PHE A 94 -6.99 -15.44 15.56
C PHE A 94 -7.44 -14.33 14.62
N GLN A 95 -6.56 -13.37 14.31
CA GLN A 95 -6.83 -12.27 13.39
C GLN A 95 -7.21 -12.76 11.98
N LYS A 96 -6.62 -13.88 11.51
CA LYS A 96 -6.98 -14.51 10.22
C LYS A 96 -8.42 -14.99 10.16
N GLN A 97 -9.00 -15.36 11.30
CA GLN A 97 -10.35 -15.89 11.40
C GLN A 97 -11.37 -14.80 11.74
N LEU A 98 -10.92 -13.61 12.12
CA LEU A 98 -11.74 -12.48 12.52
C LEU A 98 -12.46 -11.85 11.31
N PRO A 99 -13.80 -11.91 11.22
CA PRO A 99 -14.54 -11.31 10.13
C PRO A 99 -14.56 -9.78 10.21
N ASN A 100 -14.90 -9.12 9.09
CA ASN A 100 -15.07 -7.67 9.08
C ASN A 100 -16.38 -7.28 9.76
N ILE A 101 -16.29 -6.77 11.00
CA ILE A 101 -17.44 -6.41 11.81
C ILE A 101 -18.38 -5.40 11.14
N ASN A 102 -17.85 -4.39 10.44
CA ASN A 102 -18.66 -3.38 9.76
C ASN A 102 -19.56 -4.05 8.70
N GLN A 103 -19.00 -4.98 7.92
CA GLN A 103 -19.78 -5.71 6.91
C GLN A 103 -20.79 -6.66 7.55
N THR A 104 -20.42 -7.30 8.67
CA THR A 104 -21.30 -8.22 9.40
C THR A 104 -22.50 -7.47 10.00
N ILE A 105 -22.28 -6.33 10.68
CA ILE A 105 -23.34 -5.50 11.26
C ILE A 105 -24.26 -4.96 10.15
N SER A 106 -23.71 -4.37 9.08
CA SER A 106 -24.55 -3.89 7.96
C SER A 106 -25.36 -5.01 7.30
N SER A 107 -24.84 -6.24 7.28
CA SER A 107 -25.60 -7.39 6.75
C SER A 107 -26.75 -7.81 7.68
N ILE A 108 -26.60 -7.61 9.00
CA ILE A 108 -27.64 -7.88 9.99
C ILE A 108 -28.72 -6.80 9.94
N GLU A 109 -28.33 -5.54 9.74
CA GLU A 109 -29.22 -4.37 9.63
C GLU A 109 -30.24 -4.45 8.48
N MET A 110 -29.91 -5.16 7.39
CA MET A 110 -30.82 -5.30 6.23
C MET A 110 -32.07 -6.18 6.49
N GLY A 111 -32.32 -6.59 7.73
CA GLY A 111 -33.62 -7.12 8.19
C GLY A 111 -33.87 -8.61 7.96
N ARG A 112 -33.04 -9.31 7.18
CA ARG A 112 -33.02 -10.78 7.08
C ARG A 112 -31.58 -11.30 7.03
N PRO A 113 -30.85 -11.29 8.16
CA PRO A 113 -29.49 -11.81 8.20
C PRO A 113 -29.42 -13.26 7.72
N SER A 114 -28.53 -13.49 6.76
CA SER A 114 -28.28 -14.84 6.24
C SER A 114 -27.58 -15.72 7.28
N VAL A 115 -27.64 -17.05 7.10
CA VAL A 115 -26.84 -18.01 7.91
C VAL A 115 -25.36 -17.62 7.94
N LYS A 116 -24.85 -17.11 6.81
CA LYS A 116 -23.48 -16.62 6.70
C LYS A 116 -23.22 -15.42 7.61
N SER A 117 -24.14 -14.47 7.68
CA SER A 117 -24.01 -13.25 8.48
C SER A 117 -23.95 -13.59 9.98
N TRP A 118 -24.85 -14.46 10.45
CA TRP A 118 -24.82 -14.93 11.84
C TRP A 118 -23.57 -15.76 12.15
N SER A 119 -23.14 -16.60 11.20
CA SER A 119 -21.91 -17.38 11.37
C SER A 119 -20.66 -16.49 11.46
N GLN A 120 -20.63 -15.39 10.70
CA GLN A 120 -19.58 -14.37 10.80
C GLN A 120 -19.65 -13.63 12.14
N MET A 121 -20.85 -13.28 12.62
CA MET A 121 -20.99 -12.64 13.92
C MET A 121 -20.52 -13.54 15.07
N ALA A 122 -20.96 -14.79 15.10
CA ALA A 122 -20.49 -15.78 16.09
C ALA A 122 -18.97 -15.95 16.05
N SER A 123 -18.39 -16.04 14.85
CA SER A 123 -16.94 -16.11 14.67
C SER A 123 -16.25 -14.85 15.20
N PHE A 124 -16.77 -13.66 14.89
CA PHE A 124 -16.22 -12.40 15.39
C PHE A 124 -16.22 -12.37 16.92
N LEU A 125 -17.35 -12.65 17.56
CA LEU A 125 -17.48 -12.65 19.02
C LEU A 125 -16.50 -13.63 19.67
N LYS A 126 -16.41 -14.85 19.14
CA LYS A 126 -15.47 -15.86 19.62
C LYS A 126 -14.02 -15.39 19.53
N TYR A 127 -13.56 -14.98 18.35
CA TYR A 127 -12.16 -14.58 18.17
C TYR A 127 -11.84 -13.24 18.83
N ALA A 128 -12.81 -12.35 19.01
CA ALA A 128 -12.63 -11.13 19.80
C ALA A 128 -12.32 -11.45 21.27
N ILE A 129 -13.02 -12.43 21.86
CA ILE A 129 -12.76 -12.90 23.23
C ILE A 129 -11.37 -13.53 23.31
N GLU A 130 -10.99 -14.39 22.37
CA GLU A 130 -9.66 -15.03 22.34
C GLU A 130 -8.54 -13.99 22.19
N ILE A 131 -8.72 -12.97 21.35
CA ILE A 131 -7.77 -11.85 21.22
C ILE A 131 -7.65 -11.11 22.54
N TYR A 132 -8.77 -10.74 23.17
CA TYR A 132 -8.78 -10.06 24.46
C TYR A 132 -8.04 -10.87 25.54
N ASP A 133 -8.36 -12.16 25.65
CA ASP A 133 -7.76 -13.05 26.65
C ASP A 133 -6.25 -13.22 26.42
N VAL A 134 -5.78 -13.33 25.17
CA VAL A 134 -4.34 -13.36 24.86
C VAL A 134 -3.66 -12.02 25.17
N VAL A 135 -4.29 -10.90 24.83
CA VAL A 135 -3.76 -9.57 25.14
C VAL A 135 -3.61 -9.40 26.66
N GLY A 136 -4.55 -9.88 27.47
CA GLY A 136 -4.47 -9.83 28.93
C GLY A 136 -3.36 -10.68 29.55
N LEU A 137 -2.79 -11.63 28.82
CA LEU A 137 -1.67 -12.48 29.26
C LEU A 137 -0.29 -11.93 28.89
N MET A 138 -0.23 -10.94 27.99
CA MET A 138 1.03 -10.36 27.55
C MET A 138 1.74 -9.60 28.69
N LYS A 139 3.06 -9.51 28.62
CA LYS A 139 3.85 -8.65 29.51
C LYS A 139 3.99 -7.25 28.94
N ASP A 140 4.25 -6.28 29.81
CA ASP A 140 4.56 -4.89 29.46
C ASP A 140 3.44 -4.16 28.70
N ILE A 141 2.19 -4.62 28.89
CA ILE A 141 0.98 -3.99 28.33
C ILE A 141 0.88 -2.52 28.74
N GLU A 142 1.39 -2.16 29.92
CA GLU A 142 1.37 -0.79 30.46
C GLU A 142 2.02 0.26 29.55
N PHE A 143 2.91 -0.17 28.65
CA PHE A 143 3.64 0.70 27.74
C PHE A 143 3.02 0.78 26.34
N VAL A 144 1.92 0.05 26.10
CA VAL A 144 1.30 -0.10 24.77
C VAL A 144 -0.16 0.34 24.81
N GLU A 145 -0.41 1.56 24.34
CA GLU A 145 -1.73 2.21 24.35
C GLU A 145 -2.82 1.36 23.68
N VAL A 146 -2.54 0.73 22.53
CA VAL A 146 -3.54 -0.08 21.82
C VAL A 146 -3.94 -1.32 22.62
N LEU A 147 -2.99 -1.96 23.30
CA LEU A 147 -3.27 -3.14 24.12
C LEU A 147 -4.05 -2.72 25.39
N GLN A 148 -3.72 -1.57 25.98
CA GLN A 148 -4.49 -1.00 27.08
C GLN A 148 -5.92 -0.66 26.66
N ASN A 149 -6.09 0.01 25.53
CA ASN A 149 -7.40 0.39 25.01
C ASN A 149 -8.26 -0.85 24.72
N ILE A 150 -7.67 -1.95 24.23
CA ILE A 150 -8.38 -3.23 24.10
C ILE A 150 -8.90 -3.70 25.46
N LEU A 151 -8.09 -3.64 26.52
CA LEU A 151 -8.50 -4.09 27.85
C LEU A 151 -9.50 -3.15 28.54
N THR A 152 -9.54 -1.86 28.17
CA THR A 152 -10.41 -0.86 28.82
C THR A 152 -11.70 -0.58 28.06
N GLU A 153 -11.66 -0.56 26.73
CA GLU A 153 -12.80 -0.18 25.88
C GLU A 153 -13.62 -1.39 25.43
N VAL A 154 -13.03 -2.59 25.42
CA VAL A 154 -13.73 -3.82 25.05
C VAL A 154 -14.31 -4.49 26.29
N ASP A 155 -15.63 -4.48 26.42
CA ASP A 155 -16.33 -5.21 27.47
C ASP A 155 -16.39 -6.72 27.14
N VAL A 156 -15.44 -7.47 27.71
CA VAL A 156 -15.36 -8.93 27.50
C VAL A 156 -16.55 -9.69 28.08
N GLU A 157 -17.18 -9.19 29.15
CA GLU A 157 -18.36 -9.84 29.73
C GLU A 157 -19.55 -9.71 28.78
N GLN A 158 -19.75 -8.53 28.21
CA GLN A 158 -20.77 -8.30 27.18
C GLN A 158 -20.50 -9.15 25.93
N LEU A 159 -19.25 -9.26 25.46
CA LEU A 159 -18.89 -10.15 24.35
C LEU A 159 -19.22 -11.62 24.65
N ARG A 160 -18.90 -12.11 25.85
CA ARG A 160 -19.21 -13.48 26.29
C ARG A 160 -20.71 -13.73 26.38
N ASN A 161 -21.47 -12.75 26.86
CA ASN A 161 -22.93 -12.80 26.92
C ASN A 161 -23.55 -12.89 25.52
N LEU A 162 -23.11 -12.04 24.59
CA LEU A 162 -23.56 -12.09 23.19
C LEU A 162 -23.16 -13.40 22.51
N CYS A 163 -21.93 -13.86 22.71
CA CYS A 163 -21.46 -15.13 22.14
C CYS A 163 -22.34 -16.29 22.62
N THR A 164 -22.62 -16.34 23.93
CA THR A 164 -23.49 -17.36 24.52
C THR A 164 -24.93 -17.23 24.02
N ALA A 165 -25.46 -16.01 23.88
CA ALA A 165 -26.80 -15.78 23.34
C ALA A 165 -26.91 -16.30 21.89
N VAL A 166 -25.98 -15.94 21.01
CA VAL A 166 -25.95 -16.40 19.62
C VAL A 166 -25.74 -17.91 19.54
N ASP A 167 -24.78 -18.46 20.29
CA ASP A 167 -24.48 -19.89 20.30
C ASP A 167 -25.61 -20.71 20.92
N SER A 168 -26.38 -20.19 21.87
CA SER A 168 -27.52 -20.90 22.47
C SER A 168 -28.74 -20.90 21.55
N ALA A 169 -28.95 -19.80 20.82
CA ALA A 169 -30.14 -19.61 20.02
C ALA A 169 -30.04 -20.18 18.60
N ILE A 170 -28.87 -20.18 17.97
CA ILE A 170 -28.71 -20.60 16.57
C ILE A 170 -27.99 -21.96 16.49
N ASP A 171 -28.58 -22.90 15.73
CA ASP A 171 -27.91 -24.14 15.31
C ASP A 171 -27.31 -23.96 13.92
N PHE A 172 -26.00 -23.70 13.86
CA PHE A 172 -25.30 -23.46 12.60
C PHE A 172 -25.19 -24.69 11.69
N ASP A 173 -25.28 -25.90 12.23
CA ASP A 173 -25.16 -27.13 11.44
C ASP A 173 -26.50 -27.45 10.76
N GLN A 174 -27.60 -27.36 11.51
CA GLN A 174 -28.93 -27.43 10.91
C GLN A 174 -29.19 -26.28 9.95
N SER A 175 -28.72 -25.07 10.28
CA SER A 175 -28.88 -23.90 9.40
C SER A 175 -28.26 -24.12 8.01
N LYS A 176 -27.13 -24.84 7.94
CA LYS A 176 -26.50 -25.20 6.65
C LYS A 176 -27.32 -26.23 5.88
N GLN A 177 -27.85 -27.24 6.57
CA GLN A 177 -28.67 -28.30 5.96
C GLN A 177 -29.94 -27.72 5.33
N TRP A 178 -30.65 -26.85 6.06
CA TRP A 178 -31.92 -26.29 5.63
C TRP A 178 -31.78 -25.01 4.79
N LYS A 179 -30.55 -24.48 4.63
CA LYS A 179 -30.25 -23.20 3.95
C LYS A 179 -31.03 -21.99 4.49
N ARG A 180 -31.51 -22.07 5.73
CA ARG A 180 -32.20 -21.01 6.48
C ARG A 180 -31.62 -20.96 7.89
N VAL A 181 -31.77 -19.83 8.58
CA VAL A 181 -31.36 -19.75 9.99
C VAL A 181 -32.28 -20.65 10.80
N TYR A 182 -31.70 -21.62 11.50
CA TYR A 182 -32.42 -22.58 12.32
C TYR A 182 -32.21 -22.24 13.80
N VAL A 183 -33.29 -21.88 14.48
CA VAL A 183 -33.29 -21.68 15.94
C VAL A 183 -33.17 -23.03 16.63
N ARG A 184 -32.28 -23.16 17.61
CA ARG A 184 -32.02 -24.43 18.31
C ARG A 184 -33.26 -24.95 19.05
N ASP A 185 -33.43 -26.28 19.02
CA ASP A 185 -34.51 -26.96 19.75
C ASP A 185 -34.33 -26.83 21.27
N GLY A 186 -35.44 -26.68 22.01
CA GLY A 186 -35.42 -26.54 23.46
C GLY A 186 -35.22 -25.11 23.98
N LEU A 187 -35.07 -24.13 23.09
CA LEU A 187 -35.01 -22.70 23.46
C LEU A 187 -36.42 -22.16 23.78
N VAL A 188 -37.38 -22.42 22.88
CA VAL A 188 -38.75 -21.92 22.97
C VAL A 188 -39.71 -23.10 22.88
N ASN A 189 -40.31 -23.48 24.00
CA ASN A 189 -41.26 -24.60 24.08
C ASN A 189 -42.40 -24.52 23.05
N HIS A 190 -42.86 -23.30 22.76
CA HIS A 190 -43.93 -23.07 21.79
C HIS A 190 -43.47 -23.37 20.35
N LEU A 191 -42.27 -22.94 19.97
CA LEU A 191 -41.65 -23.25 18.67
C LEU A 191 -41.44 -24.76 18.51
N ASP A 192 -40.93 -25.42 19.55
CA ASP A 192 -40.72 -26.88 19.54
C ASP A 192 -42.03 -27.65 19.38
N CYS A 193 -43.11 -27.18 20.00
CA CYS A 193 -44.44 -27.76 19.85
C CYS A 193 -44.94 -27.60 18.41
N CYS A 194 -44.80 -26.40 17.82
CA CYS A 194 -45.21 -26.14 16.45
C CYS A 194 -44.42 -26.98 15.45
N ARG A 195 -43.10 -27.15 15.64
CA ARG A 195 -42.26 -28.03 14.82
C ARG A 195 -42.72 -29.49 14.90
N LYS A 196 -43.01 -30.00 16.09
CA LYS A 196 -43.56 -31.35 16.26
C LYS A 196 -44.91 -31.53 15.58
N ASN A 197 -45.76 -30.51 15.62
CA ASN A 197 -47.04 -30.53 14.90
C ASN A 197 -46.82 -30.54 13.39
N TYR A 198 -45.86 -29.75 12.89
CA TYR A 198 -45.47 -29.74 11.49
C TYR A 198 -44.86 -31.07 11.03
N ASP A 199 -44.02 -31.72 11.85
CA ASP A 199 -43.46 -33.05 11.54
C ASP A 199 -44.55 -34.14 11.51
N ARG A 200 -45.64 -33.96 12.26
CA ARG A 200 -46.82 -34.85 12.27
C ARG A 200 -47.85 -34.50 11.20
N LEU A 201 -47.63 -33.42 10.46
CA LEU A 201 -48.59 -32.92 9.49
C LEU A 201 -48.82 -33.92 8.37
N GLU A 202 -47.78 -34.65 7.92
CA GLU A 202 -47.92 -35.71 6.91
C GLU A 202 -48.90 -36.80 7.36
N THR A 203 -48.75 -37.32 8.58
CA THR A 203 -49.69 -38.30 9.16
C THR A 203 -51.10 -37.73 9.31
N THR A 204 -51.20 -36.47 9.72
CA THR A 204 -52.50 -35.77 9.89
C THR A 204 -53.22 -35.59 8.55
N LEU A 205 -52.47 -35.30 7.48
CA LEU A 205 -53.00 -35.17 6.11
C LEU A 205 -53.45 -36.53 5.54
N GLU A 206 -52.72 -37.62 5.83
CA GLU A 206 -53.11 -38.98 5.45
C GLU A 206 -54.40 -39.44 6.16
N GLU A 207 -54.52 -39.14 7.45
CA GLU A 207 -55.74 -39.40 8.24
C GLU A 207 -56.91 -38.58 7.69
N ALA A 208 -56.70 -37.29 7.40
CA ALA A 208 -57.69 -36.42 6.79
C ALA A 208 -58.16 -36.93 5.41
N ALA A 209 -57.25 -37.36 4.55
CA ALA A 209 -57.60 -37.94 3.24
C ALA A 209 -58.44 -39.20 3.39
N SER A 210 -58.13 -40.04 4.38
CA SER A 210 -58.88 -41.25 4.70
C SER A 210 -60.30 -40.92 5.20
N GLU A 211 -60.44 -39.93 6.08
CA GLU A 211 -61.76 -39.51 6.58
C GLU A 211 -62.66 -38.91 5.49
N ILE A 212 -62.09 -38.06 4.62
CA ILE A 212 -62.83 -37.46 3.50
C ILE A 212 -63.25 -38.56 2.51
N SER A 213 -62.38 -39.54 2.24
CA SER A 213 -62.71 -40.68 1.38
C SER A 213 -63.85 -41.54 1.96
N ILE A 214 -63.95 -41.70 3.28
CA ILE A 214 -65.05 -42.42 3.94
C ILE A 214 -66.35 -41.61 3.84
N ARG A 215 -66.29 -40.29 4.01
CA ARG A 215 -67.44 -39.39 3.97
C ARG A 215 -68.03 -39.27 2.56
N TYR A 216 -67.18 -39.28 1.54
CA TYR A 216 -67.56 -39.14 0.14
C TYR A 216 -67.09 -40.34 -0.70
N PRO A 217 -67.72 -41.52 -0.56
CA PRO A 217 -67.30 -42.76 -1.25
C PRO A 217 -67.50 -42.71 -2.78
N HIS A 218 -68.19 -41.68 -3.29
CA HIS A 218 -68.37 -41.44 -4.72
C HIS A 218 -67.14 -40.84 -5.40
N VAL A 219 -66.22 -40.25 -4.64
CA VAL A 219 -64.94 -39.74 -5.13
C VAL A 219 -63.90 -40.86 -5.05
N PRO A 220 -63.19 -41.20 -6.15
CA PRO A 220 -62.22 -42.28 -6.11
C PRO A 220 -61.04 -41.96 -5.20
N SER A 221 -60.87 -42.78 -4.15
CA SER A 221 -59.82 -42.62 -3.14
C SER A 221 -58.40 -42.64 -3.73
N THR A 222 -58.19 -43.26 -4.89
CA THR A 222 -56.90 -43.28 -5.60
C THR A 222 -56.43 -41.93 -6.13
N PHE A 223 -57.33 -40.95 -6.29
CA PHE A 223 -57.02 -39.63 -6.86
C PHE A 223 -57.30 -38.48 -5.90
N LEU A 224 -57.60 -38.79 -4.63
CA LEU A 224 -57.92 -37.84 -3.57
C LEU A 224 -56.74 -37.74 -2.60
N ASN A 225 -56.16 -36.54 -2.47
CA ASN A 225 -55.14 -36.22 -1.48
C ASN A 225 -55.53 -34.97 -0.69
N VAL A 226 -55.11 -34.86 0.56
CA VAL A 226 -55.19 -33.60 1.32
C VAL A 226 -53.80 -32.99 1.36
N VAL A 227 -53.69 -31.73 0.98
CA VAL A 227 -52.43 -30.99 0.88
C VAL A 227 -52.53 -29.73 1.72
N TYR A 228 -51.48 -29.41 2.45
CA TYR A 228 -51.35 -28.14 3.14
C TYR A 228 -50.46 -27.20 2.31
N LEU A 229 -50.96 -25.98 2.08
CA LEU A 229 -50.20 -24.91 1.44
C LEU A 229 -50.12 -23.72 2.39
N PRO A 230 -48.91 -23.26 2.79
CA PRO A 230 -48.76 -22.07 3.62
C PRO A 230 -49.52 -20.87 3.03
N GLN A 231 -50.14 -20.06 3.88
CA GLN A 231 -51.01 -18.91 3.57
C GLN A 231 -52.36 -19.24 2.91
N VAL A 232 -52.54 -20.46 2.39
CA VAL A 232 -53.80 -20.89 1.76
C VAL A 232 -54.59 -21.83 2.68
N GLY A 233 -53.90 -22.67 3.44
CA GLY A 233 -54.49 -23.60 4.40
C GLY A 233 -54.51 -25.06 3.91
N TYR A 234 -55.36 -25.87 4.53
CA TYR A 234 -55.58 -27.26 4.18
C TYR A 234 -56.56 -27.37 3.01
N LEU A 235 -56.21 -28.17 2.00
CA LEU A 235 -56.91 -28.26 0.73
C LEU A 235 -57.10 -29.72 0.32
N ILE A 236 -58.22 -30.00 -0.32
CA ILE A 236 -58.48 -31.27 -0.99
C ILE A 236 -57.97 -31.16 -2.42
N SER A 237 -57.01 -31.99 -2.80
CA SER A 237 -56.45 -32.10 -4.15
C SER A 237 -57.07 -33.30 -4.88
N ILE A 238 -57.71 -33.05 -6.03
CA ILE A 238 -58.20 -34.09 -6.95
C ILE A 238 -57.57 -33.91 -8.33
N ASP A 239 -57.30 -35.02 -9.04
CA ASP A 239 -56.88 -35.01 -10.45
C ASP A 239 -57.95 -34.36 -11.36
N ILE A 240 -57.52 -33.54 -12.32
CA ILE A 240 -58.39 -32.81 -13.24
C ILE A 240 -59.31 -33.71 -14.08
N THR A 241 -58.95 -34.99 -14.24
CA THR A 241 -59.77 -35.98 -14.95
C THR A 241 -61.09 -36.31 -14.26
N ASN A 242 -61.20 -36.04 -12.96
CA ASN A 242 -62.33 -36.44 -12.12
C ASN A 242 -63.20 -35.25 -11.69
N ARG A 243 -63.16 -34.15 -12.45
CA ARG A 243 -63.93 -32.93 -12.18
C ARG A 243 -65.43 -33.16 -12.01
N ASP A 244 -66.01 -34.05 -12.81
CA ASP A 244 -67.45 -34.32 -12.81
C ASP A 244 -67.91 -35.14 -11.58
N GLU A 245 -66.97 -35.64 -10.77
CA GLU A 245 -67.23 -36.46 -9.57
C GLU A 245 -67.12 -35.64 -8.26
N VAL A 246 -66.84 -34.33 -8.36
CA VAL A 246 -66.69 -33.43 -7.21
C VAL A 246 -68.08 -33.04 -6.65
N PRO A 247 -68.31 -33.15 -5.32
CA PRO A 247 -69.55 -32.69 -4.70
C PRO A 247 -69.80 -31.18 -4.91
N GLU A 248 -71.05 -30.79 -5.18
CA GLU A 248 -71.45 -29.37 -5.34
C GLU A 248 -71.23 -28.54 -4.05
N GLU A 249 -71.08 -29.20 -2.91
CA GLU A 249 -70.87 -28.57 -1.60
C GLU A 249 -69.43 -28.08 -1.38
N TRP A 250 -68.48 -28.47 -2.23
CA TRP A 250 -67.08 -28.11 -2.10
C TRP A 250 -66.77 -26.77 -2.77
N GLU A 251 -66.02 -25.92 -2.08
CA GLU A 251 -65.58 -24.62 -2.59
C GLU A 251 -64.28 -24.77 -3.39
N GLU A 252 -64.31 -24.45 -4.68
CA GLU A 252 -63.11 -24.43 -5.53
C GLU A 252 -62.22 -23.24 -5.17
N VAL A 253 -60.98 -23.49 -4.74
CA VAL A 253 -60.02 -22.42 -4.39
C VAL A 253 -59.20 -22.02 -5.61
N PHE A 254 -58.56 -23.00 -6.27
CA PHE A 254 -57.83 -22.80 -7.52
C PHE A 254 -57.57 -24.14 -8.24
N ALA A 255 -57.17 -24.07 -9.50
CA ALA A 255 -56.82 -25.23 -10.30
C ALA A 255 -55.44 -25.07 -10.96
N THR A 256 -54.74 -26.19 -11.12
CA THR A 256 -53.47 -26.32 -11.86
C THR A 256 -53.70 -27.13 -13.13
N VAL A 257 -52.64 -27.33 -13.93
CA VAL A 257 -52.72 -28.14 -15.16
C VAL A 257 -53.00 -29.62 -14.86
N THR A 258 -52.68 -30.08 -13.65
CA THR A 258 -52.80 -31.49 -13.25
C THR A 258 -53.89 -31.72 -12.21
N ASN A 259 -54.01 -30.84 -11.20
CA ASN A 259 -54.91 -31.04 -10.06
C ASN A 259 -55.80 -29.83 -9.80
N MET A 260 -57.00 -30.06 -9.27
CA MET A 260 -57.93 -29.06 -8.73
C MET A 260 -57.93 -29.08 -7.20
N TYR A 261 -58.00 -27.90 -6.58
CA TYR A 261 -57.90 -27.73 -5.14
C TYR A 261 -59.20 -27.15 -4.57
N TYR A 262 -59.77 -27.83 -3.59
CA TYR A 262 -61.06 -27.53 -2.97
C TYR A 262 -60.95 -27.38 -1.46
N LYS A 263 -61.98 -26.75 -0.86
CA LYS A 263 -62.25 -26.80 0.58
C LYS A 263 -63.66 -27.34 0.84
N ASP A 264 -63.77 -28.17 1.86
CA ASP A 264 -65.03 -28.63 2.42
C ASP A 264 -65.16 -28.18 3.89
N GLU A 265 -66.29 -28.48 4.53
CA GLU A 265 -66.52 -28.15 5.95
C GLU A 265 -65.44 -28.74 6.87
N TYR A 266 -64.88 -29.90 6.51
CA TYR A 266 -63.84 -30.56 7.29
C TYR A 266 -62.50 -29.83 7.16
N THR A 267 -62.05 -29.48 5.95
CA THR A 267 -60.80 -28.72 5.74
C THR A 267 -60.89 -27.30 6.28
N HIS A 268 -62.08 -26.68 6.28
CA HIS A 268 -62.30 -25.42 6.99
C HIS A 268 -62.16 -25.57 8.50
N GLY A 269 -62.72 -26.65 9.08
CA GLY A 269 -62.49 -26.99 10.49
C GLY A 269 -61.01 -27.20 10.82
N MET A 270 -60.26 -27.83 9.92
CA MET A 270 -58.81 -27.99 10.07
C MET A 270 -58.06 -26.65 10.04
N ASP A 271 -58.45 -25.72 9.17
CA ASP A 271 -57.88 -24.36 9.17
C ASP A 271 -58.15 -23.63 10.49
N ASP A 272 -59.36 -23.78 11.06
CA ASP A 272 -59.73 -23.15 12.34
C ASP A 272 -59.02 -23.79 13.55
N GLU A 273 -58.86 -25.11 13.55
CA GLU A 273 -58.26 -25.87 14.67
C GLU A 273 -56.73 -25.89 14.64
N LEU A 274 -56.13 -26.14 13.49
CA LEU A 274 -54.68 -26.31 13.32
C LEU A 274 -54.00 -25.02 12.89
N GLY A 275 -54.71 -24.15 12.15
CA GLY A 275 -54.17 -22.90 11.63
C GLY A 275 -52.98 -23.07 10.68
N ASP A 276 -52.31 -21.96 10.42
CA ASP A 276 -51.08 -21.92 9.62
C ASP A 276 -49.85 -22.21 10.49
N VAL A 277 -49.61 -23.49 10.75
CA VAL A 277 -48.49 -23.96 11.60
C VAL A 277 -47.14 -23.50 11.06
N TYR A 278 -46.96 -23.47 9.74
CA TYR A 278 -45.70 -23.06 9.12
C TYR A 278 -45.43 -21.56 9.27
N GLN A 279 -46.44 -20.69 9.08
CA GLN A 279 -46.28 -19.25 9.35
C GLN A 279 -45.98 -19.00 10.82
N LEU A 280 -46.66 -19.70 11.73
CA LEU A 280 -46.41 -19.56 13.17
C LEU A 280 -44.97 -19.94 13.53
N ILE A 281 -44.41 -21.00 12.94
CA ILE A 281 -42.99 -21.36 13.11
C ILE A 281 -42.08 -20.23 12.65
N ILE A 282 -42.35 -19.66 11.47
CA ILE A 282 -41.54 -18.55 10.92
C ILE A 282 -41.62 -17.32 11.82
N ASP A 283 -42.80 -16.94 12.28
CA ASP A 283 -43.00 -15.75 13.12
C ASP A 283 -42.26 -15.89 14.46
N LEU A 284 -42.34 -17.07 15.09
CA LEU A 284 -41.60 -17.35 16.33
C LEU A 284 -40.09 -17.38 16.11
N GLU A 285 -39.61 -17.92 14.99
CA GLU A 285 -38.18 -17.87 14.64
C GLU A 285 -37.72 -16.42 14.42
N ILE A 286 -38.53 -15.59 13.75
CA ILE A 286 -38.23 -14.17 13.54
C ILE A 286 -38.18 -13.43 14.88
N GLU A 287 -39.09 -13.71 15.81
CA GLU A 287 -39.11 -13.09 17.14
C GLU A 287 -37.80 -13.35 17.91
N VAL A 288 -37.36 -14.61 17.95
CA VAL A 288 -36.07 -14.98 18.59
C VAL A 288 -34.89 -14.27 17.91
N LEU A 289 -34.86 -14.25 16.58
CA LEU A 289 -33.77 -13.60 15.84
C LEU A 289 -33.77 -12.08 16.02
N TYR A 290 -34.94 -11.47 16.18
CA TYR A 290 -35.07 -10.04 16.43
C TYR A 290 -34.55 -9.67 17.83
N GLU A 291 -34.81 -10.49 18.84
CA GLU A 291 -34.26 -10.28 20.19
C GLU A 291 -32.72 -10.33 20.18
N LEU A 292 -32.14 -11.34 19.51
CA LEU A 292 -30.68 -11.43 19.31
C LEU A 292 -30.12 -10.22 18.57
N GLN A 293 -30.82 -9.78 17.52
CA GLN A 293 -30.42 -8.64 16.72
C GLN A 293 -30.44 -7.35 17.56
N SER A 294 -31.45 -7.16 18.41
CA SER A 294 -31.52 -6.03 19.35
C SER A 294 -30.31 -6.02 20.28
N GLY A 295 -29.97 -7.16 20.89
CA GLY A 295 -28.81 -7.24 21.78
C GLY A 295 -27.48 -6.91 21.10
N ILE A 296 -27.32 -7.28 19.83
CA ILE A 296 -26.15 -6.88 19.02
C ILE A 296 -26.13 -5.38 18.79
N PHE A 297 -27.28 -4.76 18.46
CA PHE A 297 -27.35 -3.32 18.21
C PHE A 297 -27.14 -2.48 19.46
N ASP A 298 -27.62 -2.93 20.62
CA ASP A 298 -27.34 -2.30 21.91
C ASP A 298 -25.83 -2.28 22.21
N SER A 299 -25.08 -3.20 21.59
CA SER A 299 -23.63 -3.37 21.76
C SER A 299 -22.83 -2.88 20.53
N MET A 300 -23.47 -2.23 19.56
CA MET A 300 -22.88 -1.91 18.25
C MET A 300 -21.63 -1.04 18.36
N ASP A 301 -21.69 0.03 19.15
CA ASP A 301 -20.57 0.96 19.31
C ASP A 301 -19.33 0.24 19.87
N MET A 302 -19.52 -0.63 20.86
CA MET A 302 -18.43 -1.44 21.43
C MET A 302 -17.84 -2.40 20.39
N LEU A 303 -18.67 -3.09 19.60
CA LEU A 303 -18.20 -4.03 18.56
C LEU A 303 -17.41 -3.31 17.46
N LEU A 304 -17.84 -2.12 17.06
CA LEU A 304 -17.13 -1.29 16.07
C LEU A 304 -15.79 -0.80 16.62
N THR A 305 -15.76 -0.29 17.85
CA THR A 305 -14.52 0.12 18.53
C THR A 305 -13.55 -1.04 18.65
N ALA A 306 -14.02 -2.23 19.07
CA ALA A 306 -13.20 -3.45 19.11
C ALA A 306 -12.61 -3.77 17.73
N GLY A 307 -13.41 -3.68 16.67
CA GLY A 307 -12.94 -3.88 15.29
C GLY A 307 -11.85 -2.89 14.86
N GLU A 308 -11.95 -1.62 15.25
CA GLU A 308 -10.93 -0.60 14.96
C GLU A 308 -9.63 -0.83 15.73
N LEU A 309 -9.72 -1.21 17.01
CA LEU A 309 -8.57 -1.56 17.85
C LEU A 309 -7.86 -2.81 17.34
N PHE A 310 -8.62 -3.86 16.98
CA PHE A 310 -8.05 -5.06 16.37
C PHE A 310 -7.42 -4.79 15.02
N ALA A 311 -7.98 -3.87 14.22
CA ALA A 311 -7.36 -3.42 12.98
C ALA A 311 -6.03 -2.69 13.21
N GLU A 312 -5.95 -1.90 14.28
CA GLU A 312 -4.70 -1.23 14.67
C GLU A 312 -3.64 -2.22 15.17
N LEU A 313 -4.05 -3.17 16.01
CA LEU A 313 -3.20 -4.27 16.46
C LEU A 313 -2.66 -5.09 15.27
N ASP A 314 -3.50 -5.39 14.28
CA ASP A 314 -3.12 -6.09 13.04
C ASP A 314 -2.03 -5.35 12.25
N CYS A 315 -2.08 -4.02 12.20
CA CYS A 315 -0.99 -3.22 11.61
C CYS A 315 0.32 -3.39 12.39
N PHE A 316 0.28 -3.34 13.72
CA PHE A 316 1.49 -3.52 14.55
C PHE A 316 2.05 -4.93 14.47
N MET A 317 1.19 -5.95 14.48
CA MET A 317 1.59 -7.35 14.30
C MET A 317 2.30 -7.55 12.95
N SER A 318 1.78 -6.91 11.89
CA SER A 318 2.39 -6.93 10.55
C SER A 318 3.79 -6.30 10.52
N LEU A 319 4.01 -5.18 11.22
CA LEU A 319 5.34 -4.56 11.32
C LEU A 319 6.28 -5.40 12.19
N ALA A 320 5.77 -5.94 13.30
CA ALA A 320 6.52 -6.77 14.24
C ALA A 320 7.01 -8.07 13.62
N SER A 321 6.12 -8.80 12.92
CA SER A 321 6.44 -10.08 12.29
C SER A 321 7.58 -9.96 11.28
N ILE A 322 7.59 -8.90 10.48
CA ILE A 322 8.63 -8.67 9.46
C ILE A 322 9.93 -8.20 10.09
N SER A 323 9.82 -7.33 11.09
CA SER A 323 10.99 -6.86 11.83
C SER A 323 11.72 -8.03 12.49
N MET A 324 10.98 -8.99 13.05
CA MET A 324 11.53 -10.23 13.60
C MET A 324 12.12 -11.14 12.51
N LEU A 325 11.38 -11.36 11.41
CA LEU A 325 11.80 -12.25 10.33
C LEU A 325 13.08 -11.78 9.62
N GLN A 326 13.24 -10.47 9.44
CA GLN A 326 14.34 -9.86 8.67
C GLN A 326 15.47 -9.29 9.55
N GLY A 327 15.34 -9.43 10.87
CA GLY A 327 16.30 -8.91 11.85
C GLY A 327 16.46 -7.40 11.77
N TYR A 328 15.35 -6.67 11.75
CA TYR A 328 15.35 -5.20 11.80
C TYR A 328 15.56 -4.71 13.23
N VAL A 329 16.09 -3.50 13.36
CA VAL A 329 16.44 -2.90 14.67
C VAL A 329 15.60 -1.66 14.94
N LYS A 330 15.31 -1.40 16.22
CA LYS A 330 14.64 -0.19 16.66
C LYS A 330 15.52 1.03 16.35
N PRO A 331 15.08 2.00 15.53
CA PRO A 331 15.82 3.24 15.32
C PRO A 331 15.70 4.16 16.54
N GLU A 332 16.75 4.92 16.82
CA GLU A 332 16.72 6.05 17.77
C GLU A 332 16.25 7.30 17.03
N ILE A 333 15.09 7.83 17.42
CA ILE A 333 14.52 9.04 16.82
C ILE A 333 14.89 10.26 17.66
N VAL A 334 15.50 11.26 17.01
CA VAL A 334 16.00 12.46 17.68
C VAL A 334 15.54 13.74 16.96
N ASP A 335 15.64 14.92 17.58
CA ASP A 335 15.19 16.18 16.93
C ASP A 335 16.28 16.84 16.08
N GLU A 336 17.54 16.51 16.34
CA GLU A 336 18.69 17.04 15.62
C GLU A 336 18.71 16.57 14.16
N SER A 337 19.28 17.38 13.26
CA SER A 337 19.40 17.03 11.83
C SER A 337 20.55 16.03 11.60
N VAL A 338 20.30 14.77 11.95
CA VAL A 338 21.29 13.67 11.90
C VAL A 338 20.75 12.46 11.15
N ILE A 339 21.60 11.77 10.39
CA ILE A 339 21.34 10.41 9.90
C ILE A 339 22.61 9.58 10.13
N GLU A 340 22.59 8.70 11.12
CA GLU A 340 23.64 7.71 11.35
C GLU A 340 23.05 6.31 11.16
N ILE A 341 23.56 5.56 10.18
CA ILE A 341 23.12 4.19 9.87
C ILE A 341 24.37 3.33 9.81
N LYS A 342 24.40 2.23 10.58
CA LYS A 342 25.47 1.22 10.52
C LYS A 342 24.95 -0.04 9.87
N ASN A 343 25.67 -0.52 8.85
CA ASN A 343 25.30 -1.69 8.06
C ASN A 343 23.83 -1.64 7.60
N GLY A 344 23.43 -0.52 7.01
CA GLY A 344 22.11 -0.37 6.40
C GLY A 344 21.95 -1.28 5.19
N ARG A 345 20.74 -1.80 5.00
CA ARG A 345 20.36 -2.69 3.90
C ARG A 345 19.12 -2.13 3.19
N ASN A 346 19.01 -2.35 1.89
CA ASN A 346 17.79 -2.02 1.17
C ASN A 346 16.79 -3.19 1.34
N PRO A 347 15.63 -2.99 1.99
CA PRO A 347 14.72 -4.07 2.35
C PRO A 347 14.09 -4.77 1.13
N ILE A 348 13.97 -4.04 0.01
CA ILE A 348 13.41 -4.59 -1.23
C ILE A 348 14.44 -5.49 -1.92
N PHE A 349 15.70 -5.06 -1.99
CA PHE A 349 16.74 -5.76 -2.73
C PHE A 349 17.47 -6.83 -1.92
N GLU A 350 17.49 -6.76 -0.59
CA GLU A 350 18.18 -7.76 0.25
C GLU A 350 17.62 -9.18 0.04
N ASN A 351 16.31 -9.28 -0.22
CA ASN A 351 15.64 -10.56 -0.46
C ASN A 351 15.76 -11.07 -1.91
N LEU A 352 16.27 -10.23 -2.83
CA LEU A 352 16.39 -10.55 -4.26
C LEU A 352 17.77 -11.08 -4.63
N VAL A 353 18.77 -10.90 -3.77
CA VAL A 353 20.16 -11.30 -4.01
C VAL A 353 20.65 -12.28 -2.94
N PRO A 354 21.51 -13.25 -3.29
CA PRO A 354 22.02 -14.23 -2.33
C PRO A 354 22.96 -13.62 -1.27
N SER A 355 23.60 -12.50 -1.58
CA SER A 355 24.49 -11.78 -0.67
C SER A 355 24.33 -10.28 -0.90
N TYR A 356 23.73 -9.59 0.06
CA TYR A 356 23.59 -8.13 0.05
C TYR A 356 24.74 -7.48 0.82
N ILE A 357 25.32 -6.40 0.29
CA ILE A 357 26.43 -5.68 0.92
C ILE A 357 25.87 -4.46 1.64
N ALA A 358 25.92 -4.51 2.97
CA ALA A 358 25.42 -3.47 3.84
C ALA A 358 26.37 -2.26 3.84
N ASN A 359 25.81 -1.05 3.96
CA ASN A 359 26.57 0.20 3.87
C ASN A 359 26.28 1.13 5.05
N ASN A 360 27.31 1.86 5.48
CA ASN A 360 27.18 2.88 6.51
C ASN A 360 26.75 4.22 5.90
N THR A 361 26.04 5.03 6.68
CA THR A 361 25.68 6.41 6.34
C THR A 361 25.94 7.28 7.55
N ASP A 362 26.63 8.40 7.35
CA ASP A 362 26.94 9.38 8.39
C ASP A 362 26.72 10.78 7.83
N ILE A 363 25.58 11.36 8.21
CA ILE A 363 25.16 12.74 7.93
C ILE A 363 24.87 13.40 9.27
N GLU A 364 25.91 13.52 10.11
CA GLU A 364 25.86 14.30 11.36
C GLU A 364 26.68 15.59 11.20
N LYS A 365 27.99 15.41 10.99
CA LYS A 365 28.95 16.52 10.84
C LYS A 365 28.92 17.14 9.45
N HIS A 366 28.55 16.34 8.45
CA HIS A 366 28.57 16.70 7.04
C HIS A 366 27.15 16.53 6.50
N GLN A 367 26.47 17.65 6.26
CA GLN A 367 25.06 17.68 5.85
C GLN A 367 24.88 17.29 4.38
N LEU A 368 25.94 17.36 3.58
CA LEU A 368 25.95 16.95 2.17
C LEU A 368 26.88 15.75 1.97
N CYS A 369 26.33 14.64 1.49
CA CYS A 369 27.08 13.45 1.09
C CYS A 369 27.09 13.32 -0.44
N ILE A 370 28.27 13.38 -1.04
CA ILE A 370 28.46 13.23 -2.48
C ILE A 370 29.01 11.83 -2.76
N VAL A 371 28.26 11.04 -3.51
CA VAL A 371 28.59 9.65 -3.85
C VAL A 371 28.97 9.55 -5.31
N THR A 372 30.24 9.23 -5.56
CA THR A 372 30.80 9.02 -6.90
C THR A 372 31.02 7.53 -7.19
N GLY A 373 31.22 7.16 -8.45
CA GLY A 373 31.56 5.79 -8.83
C GLY A 373 31.05 5.39 -10.22
N ALA A 374 31.52 4.25 -10.71
CA ALA A 374 31.13 3.69 -12.00
C ALA A 374 29.62 3.43 -12.11
N ASN A 375 29.09 3.37 -13.34
CA ASN A 375 27.71 2.95 -13.53
C ASN A 375 27.56 1.48 -13.15
N GLY A 376 26.46 1.11 -12.48
CA GLY A 376 26.26 -0.25 -11.96
C GLY A 376 26.97 -0.54 -10.63
N SER A 377 27.75 0.40 -10.05
CA SER A 377 28.42 0.19 -8.77
C SER A 377 27.50 0.24 -7.53
N GLY A 378 26.20 0.51 -7.71
CA GLY A 378 25.21 0.57 -6.62
C GLY A 378 24.89 1.96 -6.07
N LYS A 379 25.31 3.06 -6.71
CA LYS A 379 25.06 4.44 -6.24
C LYS A 379 23.57 4.73 -5.98
N SER A 380 22.70 4.47 -6.97
CA SER A 380 21.25 4.69 -6.83
C SER A 380 20.65 3.78 -5.76
N LEU A 381 21.11 2.53 -5.64
CA LEU A 381 20.65 1.59 -4.62
C LEU A 381 20.97 2.07 -3.20
N TYR A 382 22.17 2.63 -2.99
CA TYR A 382 22.55 3.25 -1.73
C TYR A 382 21.66 4.46 -1.39
N LEU A 383 21.36 5.31 -2.38
CA LEU A 383 20.47 6.45 -2.19
C LEU A 383 19.04 6.00 -1.83
N LEU A 384 18.51 4.99 -2.51
CA LEU A 384 17.21 4.38 -2.19
C LEU A 384 17.20 3.76 -0.78
N GLN A 385 18.28 3.08 -0.40
CA GLN A 385 18.42 2.47 0.92
C GLN A 385 18.25 3.50 2.04
N VAL A 386 18.97 4.63 1.97
CA VAL A 386 18.87 5.66 3.01
C VAL A 386 17.46 6.27 3.06
N GLY A 387 16.89 6.57 1.89
CA GLY A 387 15.52 7.10 1.80
C GLY A 387 14.48 6.17 2.44
N ILE A 388 14.55 4.87 2.16
CA ILE A 388 13.64 3.87 2.73
C ILE A 388 13.85 3.73 4.24
N ILE A 389 15.09 3.69 4.73
CA ILE A 389 15.37 3.56 6.17
C ILE A 389 14.79 4.76 6.95
N VAL A 390 15.00 5.98 6.45
CA VAL A 390 14.43 7.19 7.06
C VAL A 390 12.90 7.14 7.03
N TYR A 391 12.31 6.73 5.91
CA TYR A 391 10.86 6.59 5.78
C TYR A 391 10.28 5.56 6.77
N LEU A 392 10.91 4.40 6.93
CA LEU A 392 10.50 3.36 7.88
C LEU A 392 10.58 3.81 9.34
N ALA A 393 11.63 4.58 9.67
CA ALA A 393 11.77 5.18 10.99
C ALA A 393 10.59 6.11 11.30
N HIS A 394 10.19 6.96 10.34
CA HIS A 394 9.03 7.85 10.45
C HIS A 394 7.67 7.14 10.38
N LEU A 395 7.60 5.95 9.77
CA LEU A 395 6.41 5.10 9.81
C LEU A 395 6.18 4.53 11.23
N GLY A 396 7.23 4.44 12.05
CA GLY A 396 7.22 3.77 13.35
C GLY A 396 7.50 2.26 13.25
N CYS A 397 8.27 1.85 12.24
CA CYS A 397 8.71 0.46 12.04
C CYS A 397 10.20 0.33 12.42
N PHE A 398 10.63 -0.89 12.78
CA PHE A 398 12.06 -1.17 12.89
C PHE A 398 12.70 -1.14 11.49
N VAL A 399 13.99 -0.83 11.44
CA VAL A 399 14.69 -0.53 10.19
C VAL A 399 15.75 -1.59 9.84
N PRO A 400 16.02 -1.82 8.54
CA PRO A 400 17.01 -2.78 8.06
C PRO A 400 18.44 -2.26 8.25
N ALA A 401 18.94 -2.28 9.48
CA ALA A 401 20.29 -1.86 9.84
C ALA A 401 20.81 -2.66 11.05
N GLN A 402 22.08 -2.50 11.41
CA GLN A 402 22.60 -2.94 12.70
C GLN A 402 22.39 -1.88 13.78
N PHE A 403 22.42 -0.60 13.39
CA PHE A 403 22.13 0.54 14.24
C PHE A 403 21.62 1.68 13.37
N ALA A 404 20.65 2.45 13.87
CA ALA A 404 20.14 3.63 13.18
C ALA A 404 19.77 4.72 14.20
N LYS A 405 20.31 5.92 14.01
CA LYS A 405 19.91 7.15 14.68
C LYS A 405 19.44 8.14 13.63
N ILE A 406 18.15 8.45 13.66
CA ILE A 406 17.47 9.22 12.62
C ILE A 406 16.86 10.48 13.24
N GLY A 407 17.33 11.62 12.78
CA GLY A 407 16.78 12.92 13.07
C GLY A 407 15.42 13.13 12.43
N LEU A 408 14.54 13.86 13.10
CA LEU A 408 13.21 14.18 12.61
C LEU A 408 13.25 14.81 11.21
N THR A 409 12.51 14.24 10.28
CA THR A 409 12.41 14.69 8.89
C THR A 409 11.05 15.34 8.64
N ASP A 410 11.04 16.56 8.11
CA ASP A 410 9.80 17.25 7.74
C ASP A 410 9.36 16.91 6.30
N LYS A 411 10.32 16.77 5.38
CA LYS A 411 10.07 16.45 3.98
C LYS A 411 11.10 15.47 3.43
N ILE A 412 10.64 14.51 2.62
CA ILE A 412 11.51 13.67 1.79
C ILE A 412 11.28 14.08 0.33
N LEU A 413 12.30 14.71 -0.25
CA LEU A 413 12.28 15.26 -1.60
C LEU A 413 13.27 14.49 -2.46
N SER A 414 12.87 14.11 -3.67
CA SER A 414 13.74 13.33 -4.54
C SER A 414 13.74 13.80 -5.98
N ARG A 415 14.94 13.95 -6.55
CA ARG A 415 15.13 13.84 -8.00
C ARG A 415 15.75 12.47 -8.25
N ILE A 416 14.90 11.47 -8.44
CA ILE A 416 15.26 10.13 -8.90
C ILE A 416 14.52 9.89 -10.21
N PHE A 417 15.19 9.23 -11.16
CA PHE A 417 14.59 8.91 -12.44
C PHE A 417 13.52 7.81 -12.29
N SER A 418 12.27 8.12 -12.63
CA SER A 418 11.13 7.17 -12.64
C SER A 418 10.55 7.01 -14.05
N MET A 419 9.93 5.86 -14.32
CA MET A 419 9.35 5.48 -15.63
C MET A 419 8.31 6.51 -16.13
N GLU A 420 7.55 7.14 -15.24
CA GLU A 420 6.58 8.21 -15.57
C GLU A 420 7.20 9.41 -16.33
N SER A 421 8.51 9.64 -16.19
CA SER A 421 9.21 10.70 -16.93
C SER A 421 9.21 10.47 -18.45
N LEU A 422 8.79 9.29 -18.91
CA LEU A 422 8.69 8.92 -20.33
C LEU A 422 7.31 9.20 -20.94
N GLU A 423 6.24 9.29 -20.14
CA GLU A 423 4.86 9.43 -20.66
C GLU A 423 4.43 10.89 -20.88
N LYS A 424 5.09 11.87 -20.25
CA LYS A 424 4.80 13.30 -20.44
C LYS A 424 5.59 13.84 -21.65
N CYS A 425 4.91 14.52 -22.57
CA CYS A 425 5.49 15.17 -23.78
C CYS A 425 6.49 16.32 -23.52
N GLU A 426 7.11 16.39 -22.34
CA GLU A 426 8.11 17.40 -21.99
C GLU A 426 9.53 16.84 -22.18
N SER A 427 10.52 17.69 -22.45
CA SER A 427 11.91 17.26 -22.49
C SER A 427 12.31 16.64 -21.14
N SER A 428 12.96 15.48 -21.15
CA SER A 428 13.44 14.79 -19.93
C SER A 428 14.25 15.71 -19.02
N PHE A 429 15.07 16.59 -19.59
CA PHE A 429 15.85 17.59 -18.86
C PHE A 429 14.98 18.70 -18.22
N GLY A 430 13.91 19.13 -18.90
CA GLY A 430 12.97 20.11 -18.34
C GLY A 430 12.25 19.59 -17.08
N LEU A 431 11.81 18.33 -17.11
CA LEU A 431 11.23 17.66 -15.93
C LEU A 431 12.25 17.54 -14.79
N ASP A 432 13.51 17.24 -15.11
CA ASP A 432 14.59 17.18 -14.13
C ASP A 432 14.84 18.52 -13.46
N LEU A 433 14.84 19.61 -14.24
CA LEU A 433 14.97 20.97 -13.72
C LEU A 433 13.81 21.36 -12.82
N GLN A 434 12.57 21.00 -13.18
CA GLN A 434 11.40 21.25 -12.34
C GLN A 434 11.50 20.51 -11.01
N LYS A 435 11.85 19.21 -11.04
CA LYS A 435 12.05 18.40 -9.81
C LYS A 435 13.16 18.98 -8.94
N MET A 436 14.27 19.38 -9.56
CA MET A 436 15.40 19.96 -8.84
C MET A 436 15.04 21.32 -8.23
N SER A 437 14.32 22.16 -8.96
CA SER A 437 13.81 23.45 -8.47
C SER A 437 12.92 23.28 -7.23
N LYS A 438 11.98 22.32 -7.25
CA LYS A 438 11.16 21.99 -6.08
C LYS A 438 12.02 21.56 -4.87
N CYS A 439 13.01 20.69 -5.09
CA CYS A 439 13.90 20.25 -4.01
C CYS A 439 14.61 21.44 -3.33
N LEU A 440 15.08 22.40 -4.12
CA LEU A 440 15.78 23.58 -3.63
C LEU A 440 14.85 24.60 -2.96
N GLN A 441 13.63 24.77 -3.47
CA GLN A 441 12.66 25.74 -2.93
C GLN A 441 11.97 25.25 -1.66
N LEU A 442 11.71 23.95 -1.54
CA LEU A 442 10.97 23.36 -0.41
C LEU A 442 11.86 22.80 0.70
N GLY A 443 13.14 22.57 0.41
CA GLY A 443 14.11 22.00 1.34
C GLY A 443 14.33 22.89 2.56
N THR A 444 14.21 22.30 3.74
CA THR A 444 14.51 22.93 5.04
C THR A 444 15.66 22.18 5.72
N GLU A 445 16.20 22.72 6.82
CA GLU A 445 17.24 22.04 7.61
C GLU A 445 16.86 20.59 8.00
N LYS A 446 15.57 20.34 8.23
CA LYS A 446 15.03 19.02 8.59
C LYS A 446 14.63 18.19 7.36
N SER A 447 14.80 18.67 6.13
CA SER A 447 14.44 17.90 4.94
C SER A 447 15.54 16.92 4.53
N LEU A 448 15.15 15.82 3.90
CA LEU A 448 16.03 14.87 3.23
C LEU A 448 15.91 15.04 1.71
N LEU A 449 17.01 15.40 1.05
CA LEU A 449 17.10 15.50 -0.40
C LEU A 449 17.87 14.31 -0.96
N LEU A 450 17.25 13.63 -1.92
CA LEU A 450 17.81 12.48 -2.62
C LEU A 450 17.95 12.83 -4.10
N ILE A 451 19.17 13.11 -4.55
CA ILE A 451 19.46 13.57 -5.91
C ILE A 451 20.28 12.49 -6.62
N ASP A 452 19.67 11.80 -7.58
CA ASP A 452 20.32 10.76 -8.34
C ASP A 452 20.71 11.28 -9.73
N GLU A 453 22.00 11.37 -10.04
CA GLU A 453 22.55 11.63 -11.39
C GLU A 453 21.93 12.83 -12.16
N PHE A 454 21.79 13.98 -11.50
CA PHE A 454 21.29 15.22 -12.12
C PHE A 454 22.25 15.74 -13.21
N GLY A 455 21.69 16.29 -14.30
CA GLY A 455 22.46 16.92 -15.38
C GLY A 455 22.90 15.99 -16.53
N LYS A 456 22.46 14.73 -16.57
CA LYS A 456 22.80 13.77 -17.66
C LYS A 456 22.21 14.09 -19.04
N GLY A 457 21.11 14.83 -19.12
CA GLY A 457 20.33 15.03 -20.34
C GLY A 457 20.61 16.34 -21.10
N THR A 458 21.65 17.09 -20.72
CA THR A 458 22.00 18.40 -21.30
C THR A 458 23.39 18.39 -21.92
N ASP A 459 23.82 19.55 -22.43
CA ASP A 459 25.17 19.84 -22.86
C ASP A 459 26.25 19.37 -21.87
N VAL A 460 27.38 18.95 -22.42
CA VAL A 460 28.50 18.32 -21.69
C VAL A 460 29.07 19.25 -20.59
N ILE A 461 28.84 20.56 -20.71
CA ILE A 461 29.39 21.59 -19.80
C ILE A 461 28.32 22.10 -18.82
N GLY A 462 27.13 22.46 -19.31
CA GLY A 462 26.07 23.07 -18.52
C GLY A 462 25.49 22.14 -17.45
N GLY A 463 25.39 20.84 -17.72
CA GLY A 463 24.92 19.85 -16.73
C GLY A 463 25.82 19.78 -15.49
N PRO A 464 27.12 19.50 -15.64
CA PRO A 464 28.08 19.57 -14.54
C PRO A 464 28.12 20.95 -13.88
N ALA A 465 28.15 22.04 -14.65
CA ALA A 465 28.24 23.40 -14.11
C ALA A 465 27.05 23.73 -13.19
N LEU A 466 25.83 23.37 -13.60
CA LEU A 466 24.63 23.58 -12.80
C LEU A 466 24.63 22.73 -11.53
N LEU A 467 25.04 21.46 -11.63
CA LEU A 467 25.18 20.60 -10.44
C LEU A 467 26.22 21.18 -9.47
N GLY A 468 27.35 21.66 -9.98
CA GLY A 468 28.39 22.28 -9.17
C GLY A 468 27.89 23.51 -8.42
N ALA A 469 27.21 24.42 -9.12
CA ALA A 469 26.61 25.62 -8.52
C ALA A 469 25.56 25.27 -7.44
N ILE A 470 24.78 24.20 -7.63
CA ILE A 470 23.82 23.76 -6.64
C ILE A 470 24.51 23.20 -5.39
N ILE A 471 25.52 22.35 -5.57
CA ILE A 471 26.30 21.79 -4.45
C ILE A 471 26.94 22.92 -3.65
N GLU A 472 27.53 23.89 -4.33
CA GLU A 472 28.15 25.06 -3.71
C GLU A 472 27.13 25.86 -2.91
N ASN A 473 26.00 26.21 -3.52
CA ASN A 473 24.92 26.95 -2.87
C ASN A 473 24.39 26.23 -1.62
N LEU A 474 24.14 24.92 -1.72
CA LEU A 474 23.72 24.11 -0.58
C LEU A 474 24.82 24.05 0.49
N SER A 475 26.08 23.86 0.11
CA SER A 475 27.20 23.76 1.05
C SER A 475 27.47 25.06 1.81
N ASN A 476 27.18 26.21 1.19
CA ASN A 476 27.36 27.55 1.75
C ASN A 476 26.16 28.02 2.57
N SER A 477 25.03 27.32 2.52
CA SER A 477 23.89 27.58 3.40
C SER A 477 24.28 27.41 4.87
N GLU A 478 23.74 28.26 5.74
CA GLU A 478 23.95 28.16 7.19
C GLU A 478 23.33 26.88 7.74
N THR A 479 22.09 26.59 7.33
CA THR A 479 21.29 25.43 7.74
C THR A 479 20.92 24.60 6.51
N PRO A 480 21.90 23.88 5.90
CA PRO A 480 21.63 23.09 4.72
C PRO A 480 20.73 21.89 5.06
N PRO A 481 19.87 21.47 4.13
CA PRO A 481 19.11 20.25 4.31
C PRO A 481 20.04 19.02 4.19
N ARG A 482 19.65 17.91 4.80
CA ARG A 482 20.37 16.64 4.68
C ARG A 482 20.29 16.14 3.25
N THR A 483 21.41 16.08 2.55
CA THR A 483 21.40 15.87 1.10
C THR A 483 22.35 14.73 0.70
N ILE A 484 21.85 13.79 -0.09
CA ILE A 484 22.65 12.75 -0.74
C ILE A 484 22.60 12.96 -2.24
N ILE A 485 23.78 13.12 -2.84
CA ILE A 485 23.93 13.40 -4.27
C ILE A 485 24.76 12.28 -4.88
N THR A 486 24.19 11.51 -5.80
CA THR A 486 24.99 10.61 -6.63
C THR A 486 25.37 11.33 -7.92
N THR A 487 26.62 11.18 -8.34
CA THR A 487 27.05 11.75 -9.61
C THR A 487 28.15 10.92 -10.27
N HIS A 488 28.23 11.06 -11.58
CA HIS A 488 29.31 10.55 -12.42
C HIS A 488 30.29 11.68 -12.83
N PHE A 489 29.93 12.94 -12.55
CA PHE A 489 30.75 14.13 -12.81
C PHE A 489 31.85 14.31 -11.77
N HIS A 490 32.76 13.34 -11.71
CA HIS A 490 33.95 13.40 -10.86
C HIS A 490 34.89 14.57 -11.19
N GLU A 491 34.80 15.12 -12.41
CA GLU A 491 35.55 16.28 -12.89
C GLU A 491 35.23 17.56 -12.11
N LEU A 492 34.03 17.69 -11.56
CA LEU A 492 33.63 18.85 -10.73
C LEU A 492 34.47 18.99 -9.47
N PHE A 493 35.01 17.88 -8.98
CA PHE A 493 35.82 17.83 -7.78
C PHE A 493 37.32 17.79 -8.10
N LYS A 494 37.68 17.79 -9.39
CA LYS A 494 39.07 17.95 -9.85
C LYS A 494 39.39 19.44 -9.98
N ASN A 495 40.63 19.82 -9.68
CA ASN A 495 41.17 21.16 -9.90
C ASN A 495 40.51 22.32 -9.11
N ASN A 496 39.82 22.04 -7.99
CA ASN A 496 39.18 23.05 -7.13
C ASN A 496 38.24 24.01 -7.89
N ILE A 497 37.49 23.50 -8.86
CA ILE A 497 36.50 24.29 -9.62
C ILE A 497 35.37 24.79 -8.70
N ILE A 498 35.04 24.02 -7.66
CA ILE A 498 34.01 24.36 -6.67
C ILE A 498 34.67 24.54 -5.31
N GLU A 499 34.39 25.66 -4.64
CA GLU A 499 34.79 25.88 -3.26
C GLU A 499 33.79 25.21 -2.32
N LEU A 500 34.15 24.04 -1.80
CA LEU A 500 33.28 23.26 -0.93
C LEU A 500 33.56 23.57 0.54
N SER A 501 32.49 23.78 1.30
CA SER A 501 32.57 23.95 2.75
C SER A 501 32.92 22.63 3.45
N SER A 502 33.36 22.71 4.70
CA SER A 502 33.62 21.53 5.55
C SER A 502 32.37 20.66 5.81
N LYS A 503 31.18 21.10 5.42
CA LYS A 503 29.91 20.36 5.55
C LYS A 503 29.72 19.30 4.46
N VAL A 504 30.63 19.19 3.50
CA VAL A 504 30.55 18.25 2.38
C VAL A 504 31.46 17.05 2.64
N LYS A 505 30.88 15.84 2.58
CA LYS A 505 31.61 14.58 2.64
C LYS A 505 31.62 13.92 1.27
N HIS A 506 32.82 13.54 0.82
CA HIS A 506 32.99 12.80 -0.42
C HIS A 506 33.09 11.31 -0.13
N ASN A 507 32.29 10.55 -0.86
CA ASN A 507 32.27 9.10 -0.83
C ASN A 507 32.31 8.54 -2.26
N HIS A 508 32.73 7.29 -2.37
CA HIS A 508 32.68 6.57 -3.62
C HIS A 508 32.31 5.10 -3.42
N MET A 509 31.63 4.53 -4.41
CA MET A 509 31.40 3.09 -4.46
C MET A 509 32.66 2.39 -4.97
N SER A 510 33.15 1.42 -4.19
CA SER A 510 34.41 0.74 -4.46
C SER A 510 34.31 -0.31 -5.57
N VAL A 511 35.42 -0.44 -6.31
CA VAL A 511 35.55 -1.34 -7.46
C VAL A 511 36.94 -1.97 -7.42
N ILE A 512 37.06 -3.26 -7.73
CA ILE A 512 38.35 -3.95 -7.84
C ILE A 512 38.58 -4.41 -9.28
N PHE A 513 39.81 -4.24 -9.74
CA PHE A 513 40.32 -4.86 -10.96
C PHE A 513 41.01 -6.17 -10.59
N GLN A 514 40.48 -7.29 -11.07
CA GLN A 514 41.13 -8.58 -10.95
C GLN A 514 41.67 -9.00 -12.32
N GLN A 515 42.93 -9.43 -12.35
CA GLN A 515 43.48 -10.11 -13.52
C GLN A 515 43.10 -11.59 -13.44
N GLN A 516 42.18 -12.01 -14.30
CA GLN A 516 41.87 -13.42 -14.53
C GLN A 516 42.19 -13.75 -15.99
N ASP A 517 42.99 -14.79 -16.22
CA ASP A 517 43.36 -15.29 -17.57
C ASP A 517 43.97 -14.24 -18.52
N GLY A 518 44.65 -13.24 -17.98
CA GLY A 518 45.27 -12.17 -18.78
C GLY A 518 44.30 -11.06 -19.22
N GLU A 519 43.05 -11.10 -18.79
CA GLU A 519 42.04 -10.05 -19.00
C GLU A 519 41.76 -9.30 -17.69
N ASP A 520 41.63 -7.97 -17.77
CA ASP A 520 41.25 -7.13 -16.64
C ASP A 520 39.73 -7.22 -16.44
N LYS A 521 39.29 -7.92 -15.39
CA LYS A 521 37.87 -8.02 -15.04
C LYS A 521 37.53 -7.02 -13.94
N LEU A 522 36.58 -6.13 -14.25
CA LEU A 522 36.02 -5.16 -13.30
C LEU A 522 35.00 -5.86 -12.38
N THR A 523 35.20 -5.79 -11.07
CA THR A 523 34.26 -6.33 -10.07
C THR A 523 33.75 -5.21 -9.18
N TYR A 524 32.44 -4.97 -9.21
CA TYR A 524 31.77 -4.03 -8.31
C TYR A 524 31.65 -4.63 -6.92
N LEU A 525 32.15 -3.92 -5.91
CA LEU A 525 32.05 -4.37 -4.52
C LEU A 525 30.81 -3.88 -3.80
N TYR A 526 30.06 -2.94 -4.37
CA TYR A 526 28.86 -2.35 -3.76
C TYR A 526 29.08 -1.78 -2.32
N GLU A 527 30.34 -1.53 -1.95
CA GLU A 527 30.76 -1.00 -0.64
C GLU A 527 31.12 0.48 -0.80
N LEU A 528 30.49 1.33 0.01
CA LEU A 528 30.75 2.76 0.11
C LEU A 528 32.03 3.02 0.91
N LYS A 529 32.97 3.75 0.32
CA LYS A 529 34.22 4.18 0.98
C LYS A 529 34.33 5.70 1.00
N ASP A 530 35.09 6.20 1.97
CA ASP A 530 35.41 7.62 2.07
C ASP A 530 36.39 8.03 0.96
N GLY A 531 36.24 9.25 0.46
CA GLY A 531 37.08 9.85 -0.57
C GLY A 531 36.45 9.89 -1.96
N LEU A 532 37.14 10.57 -2.88
CA LEU A 532 36.74 10.74 -4.28
C LEU A 532 37.27 9.59 -5.15
N ALA A 533 36.41 9.04 -6.02
CA ALA A 533 36.87 8.21 -7.13
C ALA A 533 37.50 9.11 -8.21
N LEU A 534 38.82 9.12 -8.30
CA LEU A 534 39.56 10.00 -9.22
C LEU A 534 39.55 9.52 -10.68
N ASN A 535 39.23 8.25 -10.94
CA ASN A 535 39.33 7.66 -12.28
C ASN A 535 37.95 7.38 -12.88
N SER A 536 37.78 7.82 -14.13
CA SER A 536 36.63 7.50 -14.98
C SER A 536 36.82 6.10 -15.59
N PHE A 537 36.17 5.10 -15.00
CA PHE A 537 36.29 3.70 -15.44
C PHE A 537 35.48 3.35 -16.69
N GLY A 538 35.00 4.34 -17.47
CA GLY A 538 34.10 4.09 -18.60
C GLY A 538 34.74 3.23 -19.70
N ILE A 539 35.99 3.54 -20.07
CA ILE A 539 36.75 2.77 -21.05
C ILE A 539 37.15 1.39 -20.49
N ASP A 540 37.46 1.32 -19.20
CA ASP A 540 37.77 0.06 -18.53
C ASP A 540 36.54 -0.86 -18.43
N CYS A 541 35.35 -0.30 -18.20
CA CYS A 541 34.07 -1.02 -18.27
C CYS A 541 33.83 -1.56 -19.68
N ALA A 542 34.08 -0.75 -20.71
CA ALA A 542 33.96 -1.17 -22.12
C ALA A 542 34.90 -2.34 -22.44
N LYS A 543 36.15 -2.30 -21.95
CA LYS A 543 37.10 -3.41 -22.08
C LYS A 543 36.59 -4.67 -21.39
N ALA A 544 36.07 -4.56 -20.17
CA ALA A 544 35.50 -5.69 -19.42
C ALA A 544 34.23 -6.28 -20.06
N CYS A 545 33.49 -5.49 -20.85
CA CYS A 545 32.35 -5.97 -21.64
C CYS A 545 32.75 -6.65 -22.96
N GLY A 546 34.05 -6.83 -23.22
CA GLY A 546 34.55 -7.51 -24.42
C GLY A 546 34.64 -6.62 -25.66
N ILE A 547 34.66 -5.30 -25.52
CA ILE A 547 34.90 -4.41 -26.66
C ILE A 547 36.34 -4.63 -27.17
N PRO A 548 36.54 -4.85 -28.50
CA PRO A 548 37.84 -5.12 -29.09
C PRO A 548 38.93 -4.10 -28.69
N ASN A 549 40.13 -4.61 -28.39
CA ASN A 549 41.26 -3.79 -27.91
C ASN A 549 41.64 -2.64 -28.87
N ASN A 550 41.47 -2.80 -30.18
CA ASN A 550 41.73 -1.71 -31.14
C ASN A 550 40.79 -0.51 -30.94
N ILE A 551 39.52 -0.75 -30.57
CA ILE A 551 38.55 0.31 -30.24
C ILE A 551 38.91 0.93 -28.89
N ILE A 552 39.29 0.12 -27.89
CA ILE A 552 39.72 0.60 -26.57
C ILE A 552 40.98 1.48 -26.67
N THR A 553 41.98 1.06 -27.44
CA THR A 553 43.18 1.87 -27.68
C THR A 553 42.83 3.18 -28.34
N ARG A 554 41.99 3.16 -29.39
CA ARG A 554 41.55 4.39 -30.06
C ARG A 554 40.72 5.29 -29.15
N ALA A 555 39.86 4.74 -28.30
CA ALA A 555 39.08 5.51 -27.34
C ALA A 555 39.99 6.20 -26.31
N ASN A 556 41.05 5.54 -25.85
CA ASN A 556 42.04 6.13 -24.95
C ASN A 556 42.88 7.23 -25.62
N GLU A 557 43.23 7.07 -26.91
CA GLU A 557 43.88 8.13 -27.69
C GLU A 557 43.00 9.37 -27.81
N ILE A 558 41.73 9.17 -28.20
CA ILE A 558 40.75 10.26 -28.32
C ILE A 558 40.54 10.95 -26.96
N LEU A 559 40.50 10.20 -25.86
CA LEU A 559 40.35 10.76 -24.52
C LEU A 559 41.56 11.62 -24.11
N ARG A 560 42.78 11.22 -24.49
CA ARG A 560 43.98 12.06 -24.27
C ARG A 560 43.94 13.33 -25.10
N GLU A 561 43.59 13.23 -26.38
CA GLU A 561 43.46 14.37 -27.29
C GLU A 561 42.32 15.33 -26.86
N SER A 562 41.22 14.80 -26.32
CA SER A 562 40.09 15.59 -25.83
C SER A 562 40.42 16.33 -24.54
N HIS A 563 41.14 15.72 -23.60
CA HIS A 563 41.62 16.42 -22.41
C HIS A 563 42.62 17.53 -22.75
N GLU A 564 43.54 17.32 -23.70
CA GLU A 564 44.46 18.38 -24.15
C GLU A 564 43.75 19.53 -24.90
N SER A 565 42.72 19.21 -25.69
CA SER A 565 41.92 20.24 -26.39
C SER A 565 40.96 21.00 -25.47
N LEU A 566 40.40 20.35 -24.44
CA LEU A 566 39.60 21.02 -23.41
C LEU A 566 40.46 21.95 -22.55
N ILE A 567 41.68 21.54 -22.20
CA ILE A 567 42.62 22.39 -21.43
C ILE A 567 43.14 23.56 -22.28
N SER A 568 43.33 23.38 -23.59
CA SER A 568 43.72 24.47 -24.51
C SER A 568 42.56 25.36 -24.96
N SER A 569 41.30 25.00 -24.65
CA SER A 569 40.12 25.81 -24.96
C SER A 569 39.82 26.94 -23.95
N VAL A 570 40.64 27.08 -22.89
CA VAL A 570 40.63 28.24 -21.97
C VAL A 570 41.51 29.39 -22.51
N ASP A 571 41.74 29.45 -23.82
CA ASP A 571 42.25 30.66 -24.47
C ASP A 571 41.08 31.64 -24.69
N SER A 572 40.99 32.61 -23.78
CA SER A 572 40.00 33.71 -23.76
C SER A 572 39.87 34.52 -25.06
N SER A 573 40.76 34.34 -26.04
CA SER A 573 40.74 35.01 -27.34
C SER A 573 39.66 34.44 -28.29
N LYS A 574 39.55 33.11 -28.42
CA LYS A 574 38.62 32.49 -29.38
C LYS A 574 37.15 32.59 -28.98
N TYR A 575 36.86 32.67 -27.68
CA TYR A 575 35.49 32.86 -27.19
C TYR A 575 34.95 34.26 -27.54
N ARG A 576 35.79 35.30 -27.49
CA ARG A 576 35.41 36.65 -27.94
C ARG A 576 35.10 36.67 -29.44
N ASP A 577 35.92 36.00 -30.25
CA ASP A 577 35.71 35.95 -31.70
C ASP A 577 34.38 35.27 -32.07
N ILE A 578 34.01 34.21 -31.34
CA ILE A 578 32.75 33.48 -31.55
C ILE A 578 31.53 34.28 -31.05
N GLU A 579 31.64 34.99 -29.93
CA GLU A 579 30.56 35.89 -29.46
C GLU A 579 30.38 37.09 -30.39
N GLN A 580 31.47 37.70 -30.86
CA GLN A 580 31.42 38.76 -31.87
C GLN A 580 30.78 38.26 -33.17
N ALA A 581 31.15 37.07 -33.65
CA ALA A 581 30.54 36.48 -34.85
C ALA A 581 29.02 36.21 -34.67
N LYS A 582 28.60 35.77 -33.48
CA LYS A 582 27.17 35.55 -33.15
C LYS A 582 26.39 36.86 -33.04
N TYR A 583 27.00 37.91 -32.49
CA TYR A 583 26.40 39.24 -32.43
C TYR A 583 26.20 39.81 -33.85
N ILE A 584 27.23 39.75 -34.69
CA ILE A 584 27.18 40.18 -36.11
C ILE A 584 26.08 39.43 -36.87
N ALA A 585 25.98 38.11 -36.69
CA ALA A 585 24.95 37.31 -37.35
C ALA A 585 23.54 37.69 -36.91
N ARG A 586 23.33 38.05 -35.64
CA ARG A 586 22.02 38.47 -35.11
C ARG A 586 21.60 39.85 -35.61
N GLU A 587 22.51 40.82 -35.58
CA GLU A 587 22.29 42.16 -36.15
C GLU A 587 21.96 42.08 -37.65
N PHE A 588 22.71 41.27 -38.40
CA PHE A 588 22.46 41.07 -39.83
C PHE A 588 21.11 40.40 -40.11
N LEU A 589 20.68 39.46 -39.26
CA LEU A 589 19.36 38.80 -39.39
C LEU A 589 18.18 39.70 -39.02
N THR A 590 18.43 40.81 -38.30
CA THR A 590 17.40 41.82 -38.01
C THR A 590 17.27 42.88 -39.10
N TRP A 591 18.09 42.82 -40.16
CA TRP A 591 17.97 43.70 -41.30
C TRP A 591 16.79 43.30 -42.18
N ASP A 592 15.83 44.21 -42.33
CA ASP A 592 14.64 44.01 -43.15
C ASP A 592 14.85 44.61 -44.55
N LEU A 593 15.54 43.84 -45.40
CA LEU A 593 15.99 44.23 -46.74
C LEU A 593 14.85 44.55 -47.71
N GLU A 594 13.59 44.21 -47.38
CA GLU A 594 12.42 44.52 -48.20
C GLU A 594 11.88 45.95 -47.96
N THR A 595 12.18 46.58 -46.82
CA THR A 595 11.77 47.97 -46.53
C THR A 595 12.78 49.03 -47.02
N GLU A 596 13.97 48.60 -47.44
CA GLU A 596 15.09 49.47 -47.81
C GLU A 596 15.41 49.47 -49.32
N GLU A 597 14.41 49.22 -50.20
CA GLU A 597 14.58 49.25 -51.67
C GLU A 597 15.05 50.59 -52.27
N SER A 598 15.19 51.64 -51.43
CA SER A 598 15.65 52.98 -51.86
C SER A 598 17.13 53.26 -51.58
N GLN A 599 17.87 52.34 -50.94
CA GLN A 599 19.28 52.53 -50.62
C GLN A 599 20.19 52.08 -51.77
N THR A 600 21.15 52.94 -52.14
CA THR A 600 22.14 52.63 -53.16
C THR A 600 23.16 51.59 -52.68
N GLU A 601 23.76 50.82 -53.59
CA GLU A 601 24.77 49.79 -53.26
C GLU A 601 25.94 50.33 -52.41
N GLN A 602 26.21 51.64 -52.50
CA GLN A 602 27.20 52.33 -51.68
C GLN A 602 26.75 52.52 -50.22
N GLU A 603 25.48 52.84 -49.97
CA GLU A 603 24.93 53.05 -48.64
C GLU A 603 24.85 51.73 -47.85
N LEU A 604 24.46 50.64 -48.51
CA LEU A 604 24.49 49.29 -47.92
C LEU A 604 25.92 48.85 -47.56
N LYS A 605 26.90 49.17 -48.40
CA LYS A 605 28.33 48.89 -48.12
C LYS A 605 28.85 49.74 -46.97
N GLU A 606 28.42 50.99 -46.85
CA GLU A 606 28.79 51.87 -45.73
C GLU A 606 28.16 51.42 -44.42
N HIS A 607 26.90 50.99 -44.45
CA HIS A 607 26.21 50.50 -43.27
C HIS A 607 26.83 49.20 -42.76
N LEU A 608 27.13 48.25 -43.66
CA LEU A 608 27.81 47.00 -43.33
C LEU A 608 29.23 47.26 -42.78
N ASN A 609 29.95 48.24 -43.33
CA ASN A 609 31.24 48.65 -42.80
C ASN A 609 31.13 49.31 -41.42
N ASN A 610 30.06 50.05 -41.13
CA ASN A 610 29.83 50.66 -39.81
C ASN A 610 29.48 49.60 -38.74
N THR A 611 28.65 48.60 -39.06
CA THR A 611 28.43 47.43 -38.18
C THR A 611 29.74 46.65 -37.98
N LEU A 612 30.52 46.56 -39.06
CA LEU A 612 31.95 46.21 -39.13
C LEU A 612 32.82 46.89 -38.05
N HIS A 613 32.73 48.22 -38.03
CA HIS A 613 33.70 49.10 -37.38
C HIS A 613 33.40 49.41 -35.92
N VAL A 614 32.12 49.48 -35.51
CA VAL A 614 31.72 49.69 -34.10
C VAL A 614 32.33 48.61 -33.17
N ILE A 615 32.66 47.45 -33.74
CA ILE A 615 33.16 46.26 -33.03
C ILE A 615 34.69 46.26 -32.86
N ASN A 616 35.46 47.02 -33.65
CA ASN A 616 36.92 47.14 -33.43
C ASN A 616 37.28 48.07 -32.25
N THR A 617 36.30 48.71 -31.63
CA THR A 617 36.45 49.65 -30.51
C THR A 617 35.80 49.19 -29.19
N LEU A 618 35.15 48.03 -29.17
CA LEU A 618 34.66 47.32 -27.97
C LEU A 618 35.59 46.13 -27.67
#